data_AF-A0A7X2SZR1-F1
#
_entry.id   AF-A0A7X2SZR1-F1
#
_cell.length_a   1.000
_cell.length_b   1.000
_cell.length_c   1.000
_cell.angle_alpha   90.00
_cell.angle_beta   90.00
_cell.angle_gamma   90.00
#
_symmetry.space_group_name_H-M   'P 1'
#
loop_
_entity.id
_entity.type
_entity.pdbx_description
1 polymer ?
#
loop_
_entity_poly.entity_id
_entity_poly.type
_entity_poly.pdbx_seq_one_letter_code
_entity_poly.pdbx_strand_id
1 'polypeptide(L)'
;MTKNLTKKIVFATILSTILFSVFFVAKTVTPQVMAVETFEYTPLSPLPHTTSGKTTNINIYLLGMFKILIGVAGVLAVIMIVIGGIQYMSTDAIGDKLDGKEKIKQAVGGLLLAVLSYLLLQTINPNLLKINAGLPPPQPQVSAPPVLQNP
;
A
#
# COMPACT_ATOMS: atom_id res chain seq x y z
N MET A 1 -10.34 42.15 -15.65
CA MET A 1 -11.02 40.84 -15.53
C MET A 1 -10.08 39.63 -15.69
N THR A 2 -8.76 39.81 -15.83
CA THR A 2 -7.80 38.74 -16.20
C THR A 2 -7.07 38.04 -15.03
N LYS A 3 -7.09 38.62 -13.82
CA LYS A 3 -6.34 38.10 -12.65
C LYS A 3 -6.71 36.66 -12.27
N ASN A 4 -7.97 36.26 -12.45
CA ASN A 4 -8.45 34.91 -12.15
C ASN A 4 -8.01 33.87 -13.20
N LEU A 5 -7.70 34.30 -14.43
CA LEU A 5 -7.28 33.43 -15.51
C LEU A 5 -5.78 33.10 -15.40
N THR A 6 -4.95 34.10 -15.11
CA THR A 6 -3.51 33.91 -14.90
C THR A 6 -3.23 33.00 -13.69
N LYS A 7 -3.98 33.15 -12.59
CA LYS A 7 -3.87 32.27 -11.41
C LYS A 7 -4.22 30.80 -11.73
N LYS A 8 -5.23 30.57 -12.59
CA LYS A 8 -5.61 29.23 -13.06
C LYS A 8 -4.55 28.61 -13.98
N ILE A 9 -3.93 29.41 -14.85
CA ILE A 9 -2.85 28.96 -15.75
C ILE A 9 -1.60 28.58 -14.95
N VAL A 10 -1.20 29.40 -13.96
CA VAL A 10 -0.06 29.09 -13.07
C VAL A 10 -0.32 27.83 -12.24
N PHE A 11 -1.55 27.62 -11.77
CA PHE A 11 -1.92 26.37 -11.10
C PHE A 11 -1.87 25.16 -12.04
N ALA A 12 -2.31 25.30 -13.29
CA ALA A 12 -2.28 24.23 -14.29
C ALA A 12 -0.85 23.87 -14.73
N THR A 13 0.07 24.83 -14.82
CA THR A 13 1.47 24.56 -15.17
C THR A 13 2.21 23.86 -14.03
N ILE A 14 1.99 24.26 -12.78
CA ILE A 14 2.55 23.57 -11.60
C ILE A 14 2.02 22.14 -11.49
N LEU A 15 0.72 21.94 -11.74
CA LEU A 15 0.11 20.61 -11.72
C LEU A 15 0.66 19.70 -12.84
N SER A 16 0.91 20.27 -14.03
CA SER A 16 1.48 19.55 -15.17
C SER A 16 2.95 19.15 -14.97
N THR A 17 3.78 20.03 -14.39
CA THR A 17 5.18 19.71 -14.08
C THR A 17 5.32 18.66 -12.98
N ILE A 18 4.43 18.68 -11.98
CA ILE A 18 4.34 17.63 -10.96
C ILE A 18 3.97 16.29 -11.61
N LEU A 19 2.97 16.26 -12.50
CA LEU A 19 2.59 15.03 -13.21
C LEU A 19 3.72 14.50 -14.10
N PHE A 20 4.43 15.38 -14.80
CA PHE A 20 5.55 15.00 -15.68
C PHE A 20 6.75 14.45 -14.88
N SER A 21 7.05 15.04 -13.72
CA SER A 21 8.09 14.56 -12.80
C SER A 21 7.76 13.15 -12.27
N VAL A 22 6.51 12.90 -11.89
CA VAL A 22 6.05 11.57 -11.43
C VAL A 22 6.18 10.52 -12.52
N PHE A 23 5.88 10.86 -13.77
CA PHE A 23 5.99 9.94 -14.90
C PHE A 23 7.46 9.63 -15.27
N PHE A 24 8.36 10.60 -15.10
CA PHE A 24 9.79 10.43 -15.34
C PHE A 24 10.46 9.53 -14.30
N VAL A 25 10.13 9.70 -13.01
CA VAL A 25 10.65 8.86 -11.90
C VAL A 25 10.18 7.40 -12.02
N ALA A 26 8.95 7.16 -12.50
CA ALA A 26 8.43 5.80 -12.68
C ALA A 26 9.12 5.00 -13.80
N LYS A 27 9.86 5.66 -14.71
CA LYS A 27 10.51 5.00 -15.86
C LYS A 27 11.99 4.71 -15.67
N THR A 28 12.65 5.24 -14.64
CA THR A 28 14.10 5.07 -14.42
C THR A 28 14.46 4.05 -13.34
N VAL A 29 13.49 3.55 -12.58
CA VAL A 29 13.73 2.51 -11.57
C VAL A 29 13.63 1.13 -12.21
N THR A 30 14.75 0.65 -12.75
CA THR A 30 14.91 -0.77 -13.08
C THR A 30 15.18 -1.55 -11.78
N PRO A 31 14.35 -2.55 -11.42
CA PRO A 31 14.65 -3.39 -10.27
C PRO A 31 15.81 -4.33 -10.59
N GLN A 32 16.98 -4.02 -10.07
CA GLN A 32 18.08 -4.96 -9.92
C GLN A 32 17.70 -5.98 -8.83
N VAL A 33 17.36 -7.20 -9.26
CA VAL A 33 17.05 -8.32 -8.37
C VAL A 33 18.36 -9.00 -8.00
N MET A 34 18.84 -8.76 -6.78
CA MET A 34 19.84 -9.65 -6.17
C MET A 34 19.09 -10.84 -5.58
N ALA A 35 19.58 -12.05 -5.87
CA ALA A 35 19.00 -13.28 -5.36
C ALA A 35 18.97 -13.26 -3.82
N VAL A 36 17.79 -13.55 -3.28
CA VAL A 36 17.51 -13.58 -1.85
C VAL A 36 17.11 -15.01 -1.52
N GLU A 37 17.88 -15.66 -0.66
CA GLU A 37 17.52 -16.97 -0.10
C GLU A 37 16.34 -16.80 0.86
N THR A 38 15.23 -17.43 0.53
CA THR A 38 13.98 -17.38 1.30
C THR A 38 13.95 -18.51 2.32
N PHE A 39 14.12 -18.20 3.60
CA PHE A 39 13.93 -19.18 4.69
C PHE A 39 12.45 -19.48 4.93
N GLU A 40 12.14 -20.77 5.04
CA GLU A 40 10.82 -21.34 5.26
C GLU A 40 10.33 -21.07 6.69
N TYR A 41 9.45 -20.06 6.84
CA TYR A 41 8.76 -19.73 8.10
C TYR A 41 7.30 -20.19 8.04
N THR A 42 6.80 -20.85 9.09
CA THR A 42 5.37 -21.27 9.19
C THR A 42 4.65 -20.37 10.21
N PRO A 43 3.61 -19.61 9.83
CA PRO A 43 2.86 -18.77 10.75
C PRO A 43 1.92 -19.65 11.56
N LEU A 44 1.85 -19.41 12.86
CA LEU A 44 0.89 -20.07 13.75
C LEU A 44 -0.56 -19.60 13.54
N SER A 45 -0.79 -18.56 12.73
CA SER A 45 -2.13 -18.09 12.35
C SER A 45 -2.13 -17.64 10.88
N PRO A 46 -2.46 -18.54 9.93
CA PRO A 46 -2.53 -18.20 8.52
C PRO A 46 -3.78 -17.37 8.24
N LEU A 47 -3.59 -16.10 7.85
CA LEU A 47 -4.68 -15.26 7.36
C LEU A 47 -4.94 -15.57 5.87
N PRO A 48 -6.21 -15.51 5.40
CA PRO A 48 -6.53 -15.66 3.99
C PRO A 48 -5.75 -14.64 3.14
N HIS A 49 -5.23 -15.07 1.99
CA HIS A 49 -4.35 -14.30 1.09
C HIS A 49 -2.91 -14.03 1.61
N THR A 50 -2.50 -14.62 2.74
CA THR A 50 -1.14 -14.47 3.30
C THR A 50 -0.27 -15.73 3.17
N THR A 51 -0.80 -16.79 2.58
CA THR A 51 -0.17 -18.13 2.52
C THR A 51 -0.22 -18.70 1.10
N SER A 52 0.95 -19.03 0.54
CA SER A 52 1.09 -19.87 -0.66
C SER A 52 1.76 -21.18 -0.24
N GLY A 53 0.97 -22.15 0.21
CA GLY A 53 1.47 -23.45 0.68
C GLY A 53 2.08 -23.44 2.10
N LYS A 54 2.75 -24.53 2.46
CA LYS A 54 3.36 -24.81 3.79
C LYS A 54 4.48 -23.84 4.20
N THR A 55 4.84 -22.85 3.39
CA THR A 55 5.93 -21.91 3.67
C THR A 55 5.39 -20.48 3.55
N THR A 56 5.44 -19.72 4.64
CA THR A 56 5.03 -18.32 4.69
C THR A 56 6.23 -17.46 4.97
N ASN A 57 6.80 -16.93 3.90
CA ASN A 57 7.72 -15.82 4.03
C ASN A 57 6.98 -14.61 4.62
N ILE A 58 7.61 -13.88 5.55
CA ILE A 58 7.10 -12.60 6.08
C ILE A 58 6.67 -11.63 4.96
N ASN A 59 7.32 -11.75 3.81
CA ASN A 59 7.04 -11.04 2.57
C ASN A 59 5.64 -11.33 2.01
N ILE A 60 5.20 -12.59 2.00
CA ILE A 60 3.86 -12.98 1.53
C ILE A 60 2.80 -12.49 2.53
N TYR A 61 3.13 -12.54 3.83
CA TYR A 61 2.25 -12.09 4.90
C TYR A 61 1.96 -10.59 4.83
N LEU A 62 3.02 -9.77 4.74
CA LEU A 62 2.88 -8.31 4.64
C LEU A 62 2.16 -7.89 3.36
N LEU A 63 2.47 -8.52 2.23
CA LEU A 63 1.80 -8.25 0.96
C LEU A 63 0.30 -8.58 1.03
N GLY A 64 -0.08 -9.68 1.68
CA GLY A 64 -1.47 -10.02 1.93
C GLY A 64 -2.18 -8.99 2.81
N MET A 65 -1.52 -8.51 3.88
CA MET A 65 -2.06 -7.45 4.74
C MET A 65 -2.32 -6.14 3.97
N PHE A 66 -1.39 -5.69 3.14
CA PHE A 66 -1.58 -4.49 2.30
C PHE A 66 -2.77 -4.65 1.34
N LYS A 67 -2.94 -5.83 0.72
CA LYS A 67 -4.09 -6.11 -0.17
C LYS A 67 -5.42 -6.05 0.58
N ILE A 68 -5.48 -6.60 1.79
CA ILE A 68 -6.70 -6.55 2.62
C ILE A 68 -7.00 -5.11 3.03
N LEU A 69 -6.00 -4.34 3.45
CA LEU A 69 -6.13 -2.91 3.80
C LEU A 69 -6.70 -2.07 2.65
N ILE A 70 -6.20 -2.26 1.42
CA ILE A 70 -6.70 -1.55 0.24
C ILE A 70 -8.13 -1.98 -0.09
N GLY A 71 -8.46 -3.27 0.06
CA GLY A 71 -9.82 -3.76 -0.10
C GLY A 71 -10.81 -3.12 0.88
N VAL A 72 -10.45 -3.07 2.16
CA VAL A 72 -11.24 -2.42 3.22
C VAL A 72 -11.39 -0.92 2.95
N ALA A 73 -10.30 -0.24 2.57
CA ALA A 73 -10.33 1.17 2.21
C ALA A 73 -11.27 1.44 1.01
N GLY A 74 -11.29 0.55 0.02
CA GLY A 74 -12.21 0.62 -1.12
C GLY A 74 -13.68 0.54 -0.71
N VAL A 75 -14.03 -0.42 0.15
CA VAL A 75 -15.41 -0.57 0.64
C VAL A 75 -15.85 0.67 1.43
N LEU A 76 -15.00 1.18 2.33
CA LEU A 76 -15.28 2.38 3.10
C LEU A 76 -15.45 3.63 2.21
N ALA A 77 -14.61 3.76 1.18
CA ALA A 77 -14.71 4.87 0.23
C ALA A 77 -16.05 4.85 -0.52
N VAL A 78 -16.52 3.68 -0.97
CA VAL A 78 -17.82 3.54 -1.64
C VAL A 78 -18.97 3.96 -0.72
N ILE A 79 -18.96 3.55 0.54
CA ILE A 79 -20.00 3.92 1.51
C ILE A 79 -20.07 5.45 1.68
N MET A 80 -18.93 6.12 1.85
CA MET A 80 -18.87 7.58 1.98
C MET A 80 -19.31 8.30 0.70
N ILE A 81 -18.99 7.76 -0.48
CA ILE A 81 -19.43 8.30 -1.77
C ILE A 81 -20.96 8.21 -1.89
N VAL A 82 -21.57 7.09 -1.48
CA VAL A 82 -23.03 6.92 -1.52
C VAL A 82 -23.71 7.92 -0.59
N ILE A 83 -23.24 8.06 0.66
CA ILE A 83 -23.80 9.02 1.62
C ILE A 83 -23.65 10.45 1.12
N GLY A 84 -22.47 10.82 0.62
CA GLY A 84 -22.22 12.15 0.04
C GLY A 84 -23.02 12.41 -1.24
N GLY A 85 -23.25 11.38 -2.05
CA GLY A 85 -24.05 11.43 -3.28
C GLY A 85 -25.53 11.66 -3.00
N ILE A 86 -26.09 10.93 -2.03
CA ILE A 86 -27.49 11.10 -1.60
C ILE A 86 -27.68 12.50 -1.00
N GLN A 87 -26.73 12.97 -0.16
CA GLN A 87 -26.75 14.32 0.40
C GLN A 87 -26.72 15.39 -0.71
N TYR A 88 -25.90 15.20 -1.74
CA TYR A 88 -25.77 16.16 -2.84
C TYR A 88 -27.03 16.25 -3.72
N MET A 89 -27.71 15.12 -3.95
CA MET A 89 -28.89 15.06 -4.81
C MET A 89 -30.19 15.43 -4.09
N SER A 90 -30.30 15.16 -2.77
CA SER A 90 -31.56 15.30 -2.03
C SER A 90 -31.72 16.64 -1.30
N THR A 91 -30.71 17.51 -1.33
CA THR A 91 -30.74 18.79 -0.61
C THR A 91 -30.77 19.99 -1.57
N ASP A 92 -31.67 20.93 -1.32
CA ASP A 92 -31.72 22.23 -2.00
C ASP A 92 -30.90 23.31 -1.27
N ALA A 93 -30.45 23.01 -0.04
CA ALA A 93 -29.59 23.90 0.71
C ALA A 93 -28.17 23.91 0.10
N ILE A 94 -27.71 25.10 -0.30
CA ILE A 94 -26.38 25.30 -0.92
C ILE A 94 -25.25 24.78 -0.02
N GLY A 95 -25.39 24.91 1.31
CA GLY A 95 -24.41 24.41 2.29
C GLY A 95 -24.27 22.89 2.25
N ASP A 96 -25.38 22.17 2.32
CA ASP A 96 -25.37 20.71 2.29
C ASP A 96 -24.92 20.14 0.93
N LYS A 97 -25.14 20.87 -0.18
CA LYS A 97 -24.56 20.53 -1.49
C LYS A 97 -23.04 20.65 -1.49
N LEU A 98 -22.48 21.65 -0.82
CA LEU A 98 -21.04 21.80 -0.70
C LEU A 98 -20.45 20.69 0.18
N ASP A 99 -21.12 20.35 1.28
CA ASP A 99 -20.68 19.28 2.19
C ASP A 99 -20.74 17.90 1.54
N GLY A 100 -21.81 17.60 0.78
CA GLY A 100 -21.91 16.35 0.02
C GLY A 100 -20.76 16.19 -0.98
N LYS A 101 -20.41 17.28 -1.68
CA LYS A 101 -19.29 17.31 -2.63
C LYS A 101 -17.94 17.18 -1.91
N GLU A 102 -17.75 17.83 -0.77
CA GLU A 102 -16.52 17.73 0.02
C GLU A 102 -16.33 16.29 0.53
N LYS A 103 -17.39 15.63 1.01
CA LYS A 103 -17.35 14.23 1.44
C LYS A 103 -16.93 13.28 0.32
N ILE A 104 -17.51 13.43 -0.88
CA ILE A 104 -17.12 12.63 -2.05
C ILE A 104 -15.64 12.87 -2.39
N LYS A 105 -15.20 14.14 -2.41
CA LYS A 105 -13.81 14.51 -2.70
C LYS A 105 -12.83 13.94 -1.66
N GLN A 106 -13.20 13.96 -0.39
CA GLN A 106 -12.38 13.38 0.68
C GLN A 106 -12.33 11.84 0.60
N ALA A 107 -13.45 11.18 0.29
CA ALA A 107 -13.49 9.72 0.10
C ALA A 107 -12.63 9.27 -1.09
N VAL A 108 -12.76 9.96 -2.23
CA VAL A 108 -11.93 9.72 -3.42
C VAL A 108 -10.47 10.05 -3.14
N GLY A 109 -10.20 11.14 -2.42
CA GLY A 109 -8.85 11.52 -2.00
C GLY A 109 -8.18 10.49 -1.11
N GLY A 110 -8.91 9.93 -0.13
CA GLY A 110 -8.43 8.88 0.75
C GLY A 110 -8.17 7.56 0.02
N LEU A 111 -9.06 7.15 -0.88
CA LEU A 111 -8.86 5.98 -1.72
C LEU A 111 -7.66 6.15 -2.65
N LEU A 112 -7.55 7.31 -3.30
CA LEU A 112 -6.42 7.64 -4.16
C LEU A 112 -5.12 7.64 -3.37
N LEU A 113 -5.10 8.19 -2.15
CA LEU A 113 -3.94 8.16 -1.26
C LEU A 113 -3.52 6.72 -0.90
N ALA A 114 -4.47 5.84 -0.59
CA ALA A 114 -4.19 4.45 -0.25
C ALA A 114 -3.59 3.69 -1.46
N VAL A 115 -4.18 3.86 -2.65
CA VAL A 115 -3.67 3.24 -3.89
C VAL A 115 -2.33 3.85 -4.29
N LEU A 116 -2.15 5.16 -4.16
CA LEU A 116 -0.89 5.84 -4.42
C LEU A 116 0.20 5.41 -3.45
N SER A 117 -0.10 5.21 -2.17
CA SER A 117 0.86 4.70 -1.18
C SER A 117 1.40 3.33 -1.60
N TYR A 118 0.49 2.43 -1.99
CA TYR A 118 0.88 1.12 -2.53
C TYR A 118 1.70 1.23 -3.83
N LEU A 119 1.25 2.08 -4.76
CA LEU A 119 1.91 2.28 -6.04
C LEU A 119 3.30 2.92 -5.88
N LEU A 120 3.46 3.85 -4.94
CA LEU A 120 4.74 4.48 -4.62
C LEU A 120 5.71 3.49 -3.98
N LEU A 121 5.26 2.64 -3.05
CA LEU A 121 6.09 1.55 -2.54
C LEU A 121 6.57 0.64 -3.67
N GLN A 122 5.67 0.26 -4.58
CA GLN A 122 6.00 -0.59 -5.72
C GLN A 122 6.92 0.10 -6.74
N THR A 123 6.79 1.42 -6.91
CA THR A 123 7.54 2.22 -7.90
C THR A 123 8.93 2.59 -7.38
N ILE A 124 9.07 2.94 -6.10
CA ILE A 124 10.37 3.31 -5.51
C ILE A 124 11.24 2.06 -5.34
N ASN A 125 10.71 1.01 -4.70
CA ASN A 125 11.43 -0.25 -4.58
C ASN A 125 10.48 -1.39 -4.15
N PRO A 126 10.22 -2.39 -5.02
CA PRO A 126 9.38 -3.53 -4.68
C PRO A 126 9.97 -4.40 -3.56
N ASN A 127 11.26 -4.23 -3.22
CA ASN A 127 11.89 -4.92 -2.10
C ASN A 127 11.52 -4.31 -0.73
N LEU A 128 10.89 -3.13 -0.65
CA LEU A 128 10.33 -2.63 0.61
C LEU A 128 9.12 -3.46 1.08
N LEU A 129 8.48 -4.16 0.15
CA LEU A 129 7.46 -5.18 0.44
C LEU A 129 8.10 -6.55 0.75
N LYS A 130 9.41 -6.69 0.53
CA LYS A 130 10.19 -7.91 0.76
C LYS A 130 11.23 -7.68 1.87
N ILE A 131 10.77 -7.63 3.11
CA ILE A 131 11.65 -7.57 4.27
C ILE A 131 12.38 -8.91 4.43
N ASN A 132 13.63 -8.94 4.01
CA ASN A 132 14.56 -10.00 4.38
C ASN A 132 15.05 -9.71 5.80
N ALA A 133 14.33 -10.24 6.78
CA ALA A 133 14.85 -10.33 8.13
C ALA A 133 15.99 -11.36 8.10
N GLY A 134 17.20 -10.90 7.77
CA GLY A 134 18.44 -11.63 7.97
C GLY A 134 18.73 -11.71 9.46
N LEU A 135 17.89 -12.41 10.20
CA LEU A 135 18.21 -12.85 11.54
C LEU A 135 19.07 -14.10 11.37
N PRO A 136 20.35 -14.08 11.76
CA PRO A 136 21.14 -15.30 11.80
C PRO A 136 20.39 -16.31 12.68
N PRO A 137 20.23 -17.56 12.22
CA PRO A 137 19.48 -18.56 12.96
C PRO A 137 20.12 -18.73 14.35
N PRO A 138 19.33 -18.82 15.45
CA PRO A 138 19.86 -19.35 16.68
C PRO A 138 20.39 -20.75 16.35
N GLN A 139 21.71 -20.93 16.45
CA GLN A 139 22.32 -22.23 16.23
C GLN A 139 21.62 -23.24 17.14
N PRO A 140 21.15 -24.39 16.62
CA PRO A 140 20.77 -25.48 17.49
C PRO A 140 21.98 -25.76 18.37
N GLN A 141 21.89 -25.48 19.67
CA GLN A 141 22.84 -26.02 20.62
C GLN A 141 22.67 -27.54 20.57
N VAL A 142 23.46 -28.19 19.72
CA VAL A 142 23.67 -29.63 19.77
C VAL A 142 24.50 -29.89 21.01
N SER A 143 23.89 -29.80 22.20
CA SER A 143 24.32 -30.58 23.34
C SER A 143 23.97 -32.03 23.00
N ALA A 144 24.88 -32.67 22.24
CA ALA A 144 24.83 -34.10 22.05
C ALA A 144 24.69 -34.76 23.44
N PRO A 145 23.74 -35.70 23.64
CA PRO A 145 23.73 -36.50 24.84
C PRO A 145 25.09 -37.20 24.97
N PRO A 146 25.70 -37.26 26.18
CA PRO A 146 26.97 -37.95 26.35
C PRO A 146 26.82 -39.38 25.86
N VAL A 147 27.55 -39.73 24.81
CA VAL A 147 27.62 -41.09 24.29
C VAL A 147 28.20 -41.94 25.41
N LEU A 148 27.39 -42.84 25.97
CA LEU A 148 27.86 -43.88 26.87
C LEU A 148 28.83 -44.77 26.09
N GLN A 149 30.11 -44.50 26.26
CA GLN A 149 31.20 -45.32 25.75
C GLN A 149 31.30 -46.54 26.66
N ASN A 150 30.65 -47.64 26.28
CA ASN A 150 30.73 -48.90 27.03
C ASN A 150 32.00 -49.66 26.60
N PRO A 151 32.69 -50.33 27.55
CA PRO A 151 34.05 -50.84 27.40
C PRO A 151 34.18 -52.06 26.49
#